data_AF-A0A534LP27-F1
#
_entry.id   AF-A0A534LP27-F1
#
_cell.length_a   1.000
_cell.length_b   1.000
_cell.length_c   1.000
_cell.angle_alpha   90.00
_cell.angle_beta   90.00
_cell.angle_gamma   90.00
#
_symmetry.space_group_name_H-M   'P 1'
#
loop_
_entity.id
_entity.type
_entity.pdbx_description
1 polymer ?
#
loop_
_entity_poly.entity_id
_entity_poly.type
_entity_poly.pdbx_seq_one_letter_code
_entity_poly.pdbx_strand_id
1 'polypeptide(L)'
;MCGLDPAGELMARHFHGSELRGLNAVSRSPLFEGRFGRMFRNLPPLLPDDKDLEELARQMVEPEPTGEEDPAGDNPTIPAGFTYFGQFVDHDLTFDPTSQLQRDNDPDALVDFRTPRFDLDSVYGRGPDDQPFLYDEDGVHLLIGRNRAKEDDLPRNVKGRALLGDARNDENLIVSQLALGVIKYHNKVVDAPPFTGVSAERRFDEGRRIVRWHYQWAVIHDFLTRLVGNEVIEDILHPVSFKVPADSVKTIKTLAVLPRFFHWAKRPFMPVEFSVAAYRFGHSMVRGEYELNDKVQNIPIFAKPPEEDLRGFRELPEGHVIQWARFFQFDESQLQVQPSRKIDSKLSFGISILPEAVAKEIHALAERDLKRGKALGIPSGQAIARAIGIPDDLILHPNHLKPLPEHLIKVFGRRTPLFFYILKEAEVFSSGHRLGPTGGRIVAEVLIGLLRADPCSYLSVSPSWHPRAGEFGARKDGEFTVADLLRFAGVTIG
;
A
#
# COMPACT_ATOMS: atom_id res chain seq x y z
N MET A 1 2.13 -50.59 -5.11
CA MET A 1 3.11 -50.18 -4.08
C MET A 1 3.03 -48.68 -3.94
N CYS A 2 2.49 -48.22 -2.82
CA CYS A 2 2.39 -46.82 -2.46
C CYS A 2 3.80 -46.27 -2.17
N GLY A 3 4.22 -45.25 -2.90
CA GLY A 3 5.30 -44.36 -2.50
C GLY A 3 4.68 -43.16 -1.82
N LEU A 4 4.67 -43.17 -0.49
CA LEU A 4 4.41 -42.00 0.34
C LEU A 4 5.56 -41.02 0.15
N ASP A 5 5.25 -39.78 -0.23
CA ASP A 5 6.17 -38.66 -0.16
C ASP A 5 6.06 -38.05 1.25
N PRO A 6 7.07 -38.16 2.13
CA PRO A 6 7.03 -37.64 3.49
C PRO A 6 7.78 -36.30 3.54
N ALA A 7 7.21 -35.28 2.92
CA ALA A 7 7.56 -33.89 3.19
C ALA A 7 6.35 -33.03 2.88
N GLY A 8 5.53 -32.78 3.90
CA GLY A 8 4.52 -31.74 3.84
C GLY A 8 5.22 -30.39 3.81
N GLU A 9 5.76 -29.98 2.65
CA GLU A 9 6.01 -28.57 2.38
C GLU A 9 4.65 -27.87 2.39
N LEU A 10 4.31 -27.24 3.52
CA LEU A 10 3.31 -26.19 3.53
C LEU A 10 3.69 -25.22 2.42
N MET A 11 2.88 -25.13 1.35
CA MET A 11 3.05 -24.06 0.35
C MET A 11 3.19 -22.74 1.10
N ALA A 12 4.35 -22.10 0.94
CA ALA A 12 4.68 -20.86 1.62
C ALA A 12 3.58 -19.82 1.32
N ARG A 13 2.86 -19.41 2.37
CA ARG A 13 1.87 -18.34 2.28
C ARG A 13 2.64 -17.04 2.03
N HIS A 14 2.25 -16.29 1.00
CA HIS A 14 2.87 -15.01 0.72
C HIS A 14 2.23 -13.96 1.64
N PHE A 15 3.02 -13.40 2.54
CA PHE A 15 2.67 -12.28 3.43
C PHE A 15 3.28 -10.99 2.90
N HIS A 16 2.78 -9.84 3.36
CA HIS A 16 3.37 -8.54 3.08
C HIS A 16 4.85 -8.53 3.50
N GLY A 17 5.72 -8.09 2.59
CA GLY A 17 7.19 -8.16 2.76
C GLY A 17 7.85 -9.49 2.36
N SER A 18 7.12 -10.46 1.81
CA SER A 18 7.72 -11.61 1.11
C SER A 18 8.47 -11.19 -0.16
N GLU A 19 9.40 -12.03 -0.61
CA GLU A 19 10.25 -11.75 -1.76
C GLU A 19 9.48 -11.79 -3.08
N LEU A 20 9.57 -10.72 -3.87
CA LEU A 20 8.84 -10.56 -5.13
C LEU A 20 9.72 -11.05 -6.30
N ARG A 21 9.13 -11.83 -7.23
CA ARG A 21 9.85 -12.30 -8.43
C ARG A 21 10.39 -11.12 -9.25
N GLY A 22 11.60 -11.27 -9.79
CA GLY A 22 12.29 -10.24 -10.58
C GLY A 22 13.00 -9.18 -9.74
N LEU A 23 12.80 -9.14 -8.42
CA LEU A 23 13.48 -8.18 -7.54
C LEU A 23 15.01 -8.37 -7.53
N ASN A 24 15.47 -9.63 -7.53
CA ASN A 24 16.91 -9.95 -7.49
C ASN A 24 17.66 -9.60 -8.79
N ALA A 25 16.95 -9.48 -9.93
CA ALA A 25 17.52 -9.09 -11.22
C ALA A 25 18.09 -7.66 -11.19
N VAL A 26 17.54 -6.79 -10.32
CA VAL A 26 17.85 -5.36 -10.27
C VAL A 26 19.25 -5.05 -9.74
N SER A 27 19.83 -5.95 -8.93
CA SER A 27 21.17 -5.76 -8.37
C SER A 27 22.24 -5.63 -9.48
N ARG A 28 21.98 -6.25 -10.66
CA ARG A 28 22.94 -6.35 -11.77
C ARG A 28 22.44 -5.79 -13.11
N SER A 29 21.18 -5.39 -13.22
CA SER A 29 20.57 -5.03 -14.51
C SER A 29 20.90 -3.59 -14.96
N PRO A 30 21.50 -3.40 -16.15
CA PRO A 30 21.65 -2.09 -16.79
C PRO A 30 20.38 -1.63 -17.52
N LEU A 31 19.33 -2.46 -17.56
CA LEU A 31 18.15 -2.26 -18.40
C LEU A 31 17.18 -1.21 -17.81
N PHE A 32 16.44 -0.53 -18.69
CA PHE A 32 15.36 0.41 -18.33
C PHE A 32 13.97 -0.27 -18.36
N GLU A 33 13.95 -1.60 -18.35
CA GLU A 33 12.77 -2.45 -18.50
C GLU A 33 12.86 -3.65 -17.54
N GLY A 34 11.69 -4.18 -17.13
CA GLY A 34 11.54 -5.25 -16.14
C GLY A 34 10.52 -4.88 -15.05
N ARG A 35 10.08 -5.87 -14.26
CA ARG A 35 9.13 -5.62 -13.16
C ARG A 35 9.65 -4.64 -12.12
N PHE A 36 10.93 -4.77 -11.77
CA PHE A 36 11.61 -3.87 -10.85
C PHE A 36 12.73 -3.11 -11.54
N GLY A 37 13.08 -1.94 -11.00
CA GLY A 37 14.19 -1.13 -11.49
C GLY A 37 14.67 -0.13 -10.45
N ARG A 38 15.46 0.86 -10.88
CA ARG A 38 16.07 1.87 -9.99
C ARG A 38 15.75 3.29 -10.45
N MET A 39 15.44 4.16 -9.50
CA MET A 39 15.36 5.60 -9.70
C MET A 39 16.75 6.24 -9.73
N PHE A 40 17.67 5.80 -8.87
CA PHE A 40 18.98 6.46 -8.66
C PHE A 40 20.16 5.60 -9.11
N ARG A 41 20.12 5.15 -10.37
CA ARG A 41 21.08 4.19 -10.97
C ARG A 41 22.55 4.60 -10.88
N ASN A 42 22.83 5.89 -10.90
CA ASN A 42 24.18 6.44 -10.95
C ASN A 42 24.79 6.66 -9.55
N LEU A 43 24.03 6.41 -8.48
CA LEU A 43 24.53 6.58 -7.13
C LEU A 43 25.24 5.30 -6.65
N PRO A 44 26.35 5.43 -5.89
CA PRO A 44 27.05 4.28 -5.35
C PRO A 44 26.19 3.56 -4.30
N PRO A 45 26.22 2.22 -4.25
CA PRO A 45 25.50 1.46 -3.25
C PRO A 45 26.02 1.73 -1.84
N LEU A 46 25.16 1.58 -0.83
CA LEU A 46 25.57 1.45 0.56
C LEU A 46 25.71 -0.04 0.90
N LEU A 47 26.92 -0.45 1.30
CA LEU A 47 27.25 -1.84 1.63
C LEU A 47 27.83 -1.91 3.05
N PRO A 48 27.00 -1.78 4.10
CA PRO A 48 27.45 -1.83 5.48
C PRO A 48 27.66 -3.28 5.94
N ASP A 49 28.38 -3.48 7.05
CA ASP A 49 28.55 -4.81 7.64
C ASP A 49 27.23 -5.35 8.19
N ASP A 50 27.00 -6.66 8.05
CA ASP A 50 25.73 -7.27 8.50
C ASP A 50 25.53 -7.13 10.00
N LYS A 51 26.63 -7.15 10.78
CA LYS A 51 26.59 -6.93 12.23
C LYS A 51 26.07 -5.55 12.60
N ASP A 52 26.43 -4.51 11.85
CA ASP A 52 25.94 -3.15 12.09
C ASP A 52 24.47 -3.01 11.70
N LEU A 53 24.02 -3.71 10.65
CA LEU A 53 22.61 -3.76 10.26
C LEU A 53 21.76 -4.51 11.28
N GLU A 54 22.25 -5.64 11.80
CA GLU A 54 21.60 -6.40 12.86
C GLU A 54 21.45 -5.55 14.13
N GLU A 55 22.51 -4.85 14.53
CA GLU A 55 22.46 -3.97 15.70
C GLU A 55 21.55 -2.76 15.48
N LEU A 56 21.53 -2.16 14.28
CA LEU A 56 20.56 -1.12 13.92
C LEU A 56 19.13 -1.65 13.97
N ALA A 57 18.86 -2.85 13.44
CA ALA A 57 17.55 -3.48 13.48
C ALA A 57 17.06 -3.69 14.92
N ARG A 58 17.96 -3.97 15.86
CA ARG A 58 17.61 -4.02 17.30
C ARG A 58 17.11 -2.71 17.85
N GLN A 59 17.67 -1.60 17.38
CA GLN A 59 17.25 -0.27 17.80
C GLN A 59 15.94 0.18 17.14
N MET A 60 15.46 -0.52 16.11
CA MET A 60 14.23 -0.16 15.37
C MET A 60 12.96 -0.75 15.96
N VAL A 61 13.01 -1.48 17.07
CA VAL A 61 11.83 -2.17 17.62
C VAL A 61 11.25 -1.37 18.78
N GLU A 62 9.93 -1.14 18.79
CA GLU A 62 9.24 -0.68 19.99
C GLU A 62 9.34 -1.77 21.08
N PRO A 63 9.57 -1.39 22.35
CA PRO A 63 9.50 -2.36 23.44
C PRO A 63 8.11 -2.99 23.50
N GLU A 64 8.04 -4.23 24.00
CA GLU A 64 6.76 -4.88 24.28
C GLU A 64 5.91 -3.95 25.17
N PRO A 65 4.67 -3.61 24.75
CA PRO A 65 3.82 -2.71 25.52
C PRO A 65 3.51 -3.33 26.88
N THR A 66 3.78 -2.59 27.95
CA THR A 66 3.40 -2.96 29.31
C THR A 66 2.19 -2.12 29.73
N GLY A 67 0.98 -2.58 29.40
CA GLY A 67 -0.27 -1.84 29.64
C GLY A 67 -0.81 -1.14 28.38
N GLU A 68 -1.67 -0.15 28.56
CA GLU A 68 -2.26 0.64 27.47
C GLU A 68 -1.18 1.32 26.62
N GLU A 69 -1.38 1.38 25.30
CA GLU A 69 -0.45 2.05 24.40
C GLU A 69 -0.29 3.53 24.75
N ASP A 70 0.96 4.02 24.76
CA ASP A 70 1.25 5.43 25.00
C ASP A 70 0.69 6.30 23.85
N PRO A 71 -0.31 7.18 24.11
CA PRO A 71 -0.89 8.05 23.09
C PRO A 71 0.13 9.04 22.50
N ALA A 72 1.29 9.26 23.15
CA ALA A 72 2.34 10.11 22.62
C ALA A 72 2.95 9.60 21.31
N GLY A 73 2.86 8.29 21.05
CA GLY A 73 3.30 7.68 19.77
C GLY A 73 2.24 7.70 18.67
N ASP A 74 1.03 8.18 18.95
CA ASP A 74 -0.04 8.24 17.96
C ASP A 74 0.13 9.44 17.02
N ASN A 75 -0.26 9.23 15.76
CA ASN A 75 -0.28 10.27 14.75
C ASN A 75 -1.63 11.03 14.81
N PRO A 76 -1.62 12.34 15.15
CA PRO A 76 -2.86 13.09 15.31
C PRO A 76 -3.57 13.41 13.99
N THR A 77 -2.94 13.14 12.84
CA THR A 77 -3.43 13.58 11.52
C THR A 77 -3.80 12.45 10.57
N ILE A 78 -3.36 11.22 10.86
CA ILE A 78 -3.58 10.06 9.99
C ILE A 78 -4.40 9.01 10.74
N PRO A 79 -5.67 8.79 10.35
CA PRO A 79 -6.48 7.68 10.85
C PRO A 79 -5.84 6.30 10.61
N ALA A 80 -6.08 5.36 11.52
CA ALA A 80 -5.54 4.00 11.48
C ALA A 80 -5.95 3.21 10.22
N GLY A 81 -7.09 3.56 9.61
CA GLY A 81 -7.52 2.96 8.34
C GLY A 81 -6.52 3.17 7.20
N PHE A 82 -5.74 4.25 7.22
CA PHE A 82 -4.74 4.52 6.17
C PHE A 82 -3.51 3.63 6.24
N THR A 83 -3.22 3.01 7.38
CA THR A 83 -2.19 1.96 7.48
C THR A 83 -2.55 0.78 6.57
N TYR A 84 -3.82 0.33 6.65
CA TYR A 84 -4.32 -0.81 5.90
C TYR A 84 -4.74 -0.47 4.47
N PHE A 85 -5.18 0.77 4.23
CA PHE A 85 -5.35 1.26 2.86
C PHE A 85 -4.00 1.32 2.13
N GLY A 86 -2.93 1.75 2.81
CA GLY A 86 -1.57 1.70 2.26
C GLY A 86 -1.11 0.28 1.91
N GLN A 87 -1.44 -0.70 2.75
CA GLN A 87 -1.20 -2.12 2.49
C GLN A 87 -2.01 -2.63 1.28
N PHE A 88 -3.30 -2.28 1.18
CA PHE A 88 -4.14 -2.61 0.04
C PHE A 88 -3.60 -2.01 -1.27
N VAL A 89 -3.12 -0.77 -1.24
CA VAL A 89 -2.43 -0.13 -2.37
C VAL A 89 -1.14 -0.86 -2.76
N ASP A 90 -0.34 -1.32 -1.79
CA ASP A 90 0.84 -2.15 -2.10
C ASP A 90 0.45 -3.45 -2.82
N HIS A 91 -0.62 -4.10 -2.38
CA HIS A 91 -1.08 -5.35 -2.98
C HIS A 91 -1.50 -5.15 -4.43
N ASP A 92 -2.23 -4.07 -4.73
CA ASP A 92 -2.62 -3.74 -6.10
C ASP A 92 -1.42 -3.44 -7.00
N LEU A 93 -0.42 -2.74 -6.47
CA LEU A 93 0.76 -2.35 -7.26
C LEU A 93 1.78 -3.47 -7.47
N THR A 94 1.92 -4.38 -6.51
CA THR A 94 3.06 -5.31 -6.47
C THR A 94 2.69 -6.74 -6.78
N PHE A 95 1.46 -7.06 -7.18
CA PHE A 95 1.06 -8.45 -7.42
C PHE A 95 1.74 -9.09 -8.64
N ASP A 96 2.03 -10.39 -8.55
CA ASP A 96 2.51 -11.20 -9.68
C ASP A 96 1.95 -12.63 -9.63
N PRO A 97 0.96 -12.93 -10.48
CA PRO A 97 0.26 -14.23 -10.48
C PRO A 97 0.97 -15.34 -11.25
N THR A 98 2.21 -15.15 -11.74
CA THR A 98 2.84 -16.14 -12.64
C THR A 98 3.11 -17.50 -11.99
N SER A 99 2.81 -18.54 -12.77
CA SER A 99 3.03 -19.94 -12.39
C SER A 99 4.52 -20.25 -12.22
N GLN A 100 4.88 -21.19 -11.33
CA GLN A 100 6.28 -21.58 -11.09
C GLN A 100 7.03 -21.90 -12.38
N LEU A 101 6.39 -22.62 -13.31
CA LEU A 101 6.99 -23.00 -14.60
C LEU A 101 7.35 -21.78 -15.48
N GLN A 102 6.54 -20.71 -15.43
CA GLN A 102 6.87 -19.44 -16.08
C GLN A 102 7.93 -18.65 -15.31
N ARG A 103 7.98 -18.76 -13.98
CA ARG A 103 9.03 -18.14 -13.17
C ARG A 103 10.39 -18.78 -13.43
N ASP A 104 10.45 -20.09 -13.64
CA ASP A 104 11.71 -20.77 -13.94
C ASP A 104 12.24 -20.38 -15.34
N ASN A 105 11.33 -20.10 -16.28
CA ASN A 105 11.68 -19.68 -17.64
C ASN A 105 11.96 -18.17 -17.77
N ASP A 106 11.36 -17.34 -16.91
CA ASP A 106 11.58 -15.88 -16.80
C ASP A 106 11.68 -15.47 -15.32
N PRO A 107 12.80 -15.81 -14.64
CA PRO A 107 12.98 -15.55 -13.20
C PRO A 107 13.13 -14.06 -12.89
N ASP A 108 13.65 -13.31 -13.85
CA ASP A 108 13.89 -11.88 -13.74
C ASP A 108 12.65 -11.04 -14.07
N ALA A 109 11.55 -11.69 -14.49
CA ALA A 109 10.29 -11.04 -14.87
C ALA A 109 10.53 -9.93 -15.90
N LEU A 110 11.16 -10.29 -17.02
CA LEU A 110 11.52 -9.37 -18.12
C LEU A 110 10.47 -9.34 -19.23
N VAL A 111 9.74 -10.44 -19.44
CA VAL A 111 8.83 -10.60 -20.58
C VAL A 111 7.37 -10.74 -20.14
N ASP A 112 7.09 -11.64 -19.21
CA ASP A 112 5.71 -12.01 -18.82
C ASP A 112 5.43 -11.64 -17.36
N PHE A 113 5.44 -10.32 -17.11
CA PHE A 113 5.20 -9.75 -15.80
C PHE A 113 4.08 -8.72 -15.83
N ARG A 114 3.34 -8.68 -14.72
CA ARG A 114 2.29 -7.70 -14.52
C ARG A 114 2.89 -6.31 -14.29
N THR A 115 2.42 -5.33 -15.06
CA THR A 115 2.86 -3.94 -14.89
C THR A 115 2.24 -3.36 -13.61
N PRO A 116 3.00 -2.64 -12.76
CA PRO A 116 2.47 -2.04 -11.54
C PRO A 116 1.46 -0.93 -11.87
N ARG A 117 0.17 -1.18 -11.63
CA ARG A 117 -0.95 -0.27 -11.99
C ARG A 117 -2.00 -0.25 -10.88
N PHE A 118 -2.75 0.84 -10.79
CA PHE A 118 -3.93 0.97 -9.92
C PHE A 118 -5.19 0.52 -10.67
N ASP A 119 -5.25 -0.75 -11.07
CA ASP A 119 -6.35 -1.29 -11.87
C ASP A 119 -7.27 -2.24 -11.11
N LEU A 120 -7.06 -2.33 -9.79
CA LEU A 120 -7.84 -3.14 -8.85
C LEU A 120 -7.87 -4.62 -9.24
N ASP A 121 -6.83 -5.08 -9.91
CA ASP A 121 -6.71 -6.49 -10.24
C ASP A 121 -6.60 -7.41 -9.03
N SER A 122 -6.17 -6.87 -7.90
CA SER A 122 -6.16 -7.56 -6.62
C SER A 122 -7.59 -7.92 -6.16
N VAL A 123 -8.61 -7.29 -6.75
CA VAL A 123 -10.04 -7.56 -6.58
C VAL A 123 -10.63 -8.24 -7.81
N TYR A 124 -10.47 -7.66 -9.00
CA TYR A 124 -11.06 -8.15 -10.25
C TYR A 124 -10.37 -9.38 -10.86
N GLY A 125 -9.17 -9.73 -10.37
CA GLY A 125 -8.37 -10.79 -10.98
C GLY A 125 -8.12 -10.53 -12.47
N ARG A 126 -8.47 -11.51 -13.31
CA ARG A 126 -8.38 -11.43 -14.77
C ARG A 126 -9.72 -11.20 -15.47
N GLY A 127 -10.79 -10.93 -14.72
CA GLY A 127 -12.13 -10.68 -15.25
C GLY A 127 -13.03 -11.93 -15.26
N PRO A 128 -14.34 -11.74 -15.52
CA PRO A 128 -15.36 -12.80 -15.42
C PRO A 128 -15.18 -13.92 -16.44
N ASP A 129 -14.59 -13.66 -17.61
CA ASP A 129 -14.37 -14.70 -18.63
C ASP A 129 -13.25 -15.69 -18.26
N ASP A 130 -12.20 -15.22 -17.58
CA ASP A 130 -11.03 -16.04 -17.20
C ASP A 130 -11.17 -16.61 -15.77
N GLN A 131 -11.80 -15.85 -14.88
CA GLN A 131 -11.98 -16.21 -13.46
C GLN A 131 -13.44 -16.06 -13.03
N PRO A 132 -14.39 -16.79 -13.66
CA PRO A 132 -15.82 -16.64 -13.38
C PRO A 132 -16.19 -16.95 -11.93
N PHE A 133 -15.37 -17.74 -11.22
CA PHE A 133 -15.58 -18.07 -9.81
C PHE A 133 -15.42 -16.88 -8.83
N LEU A 134 -15.01 -15.70 -9.31
CA LEU A 134 -15.01 -14.45 -8.54
C LEU A 134 -16.32 -13.66 -8.70
N TYR A 135 -17.16 -14.03 -9.66
CA TYR A 135 -18.32 -13.26 -10.11
C TYR A 135 -19.63 -14.03 -9.94
N ASP A 136 -20.74 -13.29 -9.88
CA ASP A 136 -22.08 -13.86 -9.93
C ASP A 136 -22.42 -14.35 -11.35
N GLU A 137 -23.52 -15.08 -11.51
CA GLU A 137 -23.95 -15.69 -12.78
C GLU A 137 -24.17 -14.65 -13.90
N ASP A 138 -24.39 -13.38 -13.54
CA ASP A 138 -24.56 -12.30 -14.51
C ASP A 138 -23.26 -11.78 -15.12
N GLY A 139 -22.10 -12.21 -14.60
CA GLY A 139 -20.77 -11.78 -15.06
C GLY A 139 -20.47 -10.30 -14.79
N VAL A 140 -21.27 -9.61 -13.98
CA VAL A 140 -21.11 -8.19 -13.64
C VAL A 140 -20.77 -8.02 -12.17
N HIS A 141 -21.50 -8.69 -11.28
CA HIS A 141 -21.32 -8.56 -9.84
C HIS A 141 -20.17 -9.45 -9.36
N LEU A 142 -19.40 -8.94 -8.40
CA LEU A 142 -18.43 -9.72 -7.66
C LEU A 142 -19.13 -10.45 -6.50
N LEU A 143 -18.71 -11.67 -6.22
CA LEU A 143 -19.31 -12.49 -5.16
C LEU A 143 -19.06 -11.89 -3.77
N ILE A 144 -20.09 -11.93 -2.93
CA ILE A 144 -20.01 -11.61 -1.50
C ILE A 144 -20.29 -12.88 -0.71
N GLY A 145 -19.35 -13.26 0.16
CA GLY A 145 -19.50 -14.39 1.06
C GLY A 145 -20.27 -14.03 2.33
N ARG A 146 -20.53 -15.04 3.14
CA ARG A 146 -21.13 -14.90 4.47
C ARG A 146 -20.37 -15.80 5.44
N ASN A 147 -20.08 -15.30 6.64
CA ASN A 147 -19.60 -16.17 7.72
C ASN A 147 -20.75 -17.00 8.32
N ARG A 148 -20.46 -17.85 9.30
CA ARG A 148 -21.46 -18.66 10.02
C ARG A 148 -22.59 -17.85 10.67
N ALA A 149 -22.29 -16.63 11.11
CA ALA A 149 -23.26 -15.70 11.69
C ALA A 149 -24.09 -14.95 10.63
N LYS A 150 -23.89 -15.24 9.34
CA LYS A 150 -24.50 -14.56 8.18
C LYS A 150 -24.10 -13.09 8.04
N GLU A 151 -22.98 -12.70 8.64
CA GLU A 151 -22.35 -11.41 8.40
C GLU A 151 -21.62 -11.46 7.05
N ASP A 152 -21.54 -10.33 6.35
CA ASP A 152 -20.82 -10.28 5.07
C ASP A 152 -19.32 -10.53 5.28
N ASP A 153 -18.76 -11.42 4.47
CA ASP A 153 -17.33 -11.75 4.43
C ASP A 153 -16.90 -11.85 2.95
N LEU A 154 -15.60 -11.98 2.71
CA LEU A 154 -15.11 -12.40 1.41
C LEU A 154 -15.69 -13.78 1.02
N PRO A 155 -15.93 -14.04 -0.27
CA PRO A 155 -16.31 -15.38 -0.73
C PRO A 155 -15.17 -16.35 -0.40
N ARG A 156 -15.48 -17.47 0.26
CA ARG A 156 -14.48 -18.44 0.74
C ARG A 156 -14.75 -19.83 0.18
N ASN A 157 -13.67 -20.56 -0.09
CA ASN A 157 -13.78 -21.98 -0.44
C ASN A 157 -14.01 -22.86 0.81
N VAL A 158 -14.17 -24.16 0.60
CA VAL A 158 -14.41 -25.16 1.66
C VAL A 158 -13.29 -25.26 2.72
N LYS A 159 -12.11 -24.67 2.48
CA LYS A 159 -11.00 -24.58 3.44
C LYS A 159 -10.92 -23.22 4.14
N GLY A 160 -11.93 -22.35 3.98
CA GLY A 160 -11.98 -21.02 4.58
C GLY A 160 -11.05 -19.99 3.92
N ARG A 161 -10.50 -20.28 2.74
CA ARG A 161 -9.62 -19.34 2.01
C ARG A 161 -10.45 -18.42 1.13
N ALA A 162 -10.18 -17.12 1.22
CA ALA A 162 -10.84 -16.13 0.36
C ALA A 162 -10.53 -16.37 -1.12
N LEU A 163 -11.53 -16.15 -1.96
CA LEU A 163 -11.47 -16.12 -3.41
C LEU A 163 -11.28 -14.66 -3.82
N LEU A 164 -10.08 -14.32 -4.26
CA LEU A 164 -9.65 -12.95 -4.57
C LEU A 164 -8.69 -12.96 -5.77
N GLY A 165 -8.56 -11.81 -6.44
CA GLY A 165 -7.54 -11.60 -7.47
C GLY A 165 -6.11 -11.67 -6.90
N ASP A 166 -5.89 -11.10 -5.72
CA ASP A 166 -4.67 -11.28 -4.92
C ASP A 166 -5.02 -11.78 -3.52
N ALA A 167 -4.54 -12.98 -3.15
CA ALA A 167 -4.79 -13.58 -1.85
C ALA A 167 -4.21 -12.77 -0.67
N ARG A 168 -3.25 -11.87 -0.88
CA ARG A 168 -2.68 -11.02 0.18
C ARG A 168 -3.72 -10.04 0.73
N ASN A 169 -4.78 -9.73 -0.02
CA ASN A 169 -5.92 -8.97 0.49
C ASN A 169 -6.71 -9.72 1.59
N ASP A 170 -6.37 -10.96 1.93
CA ASP A 170 -6.90 -11.71 3.08
C ASP A 170 -5.86 -11.92 4.19
N GLU A 171 -4.79 -11.12 4.25
CA GLU A 171 -3.68 -11.31 5.22
C GLU A 171 -4.06 -10.99 6.67
N ASN A 172 -4.86 -9.94 6.86
CA ASN A 172 -5.45 -9.56 8.15
C ASN A 172 -6.90 -9.12 7.93
N LEU A 173 -7.73 -9.24 8.97
CA LEU A 173 -9.17 -8.99 8.90
C LEU A 173 -9.53 -7.56 8.49
N ILE A 174 -8.66 -6.58 8.73
CA ILE A 174 -8.90 -5.18 8.34
C ILE A 174 -8.74 -5.03 6.81
N VAL A 175 -7.68 -5.58 6.22
CA VAL A 175 -7.51 -5.59 4.76
C VAL A 175 -8.56 -6.47 4.09
N SER A 176 -8.92 -7.62 4.67
CA SER A 176 -10.00 -8.50 4.17
C SER A 176 -11.32 -7.73 4.03
N GLN A 177 -11.69 -6.98 5.08
CA GLN A 177 -12.92 -6.21 5.09
C GLN A 177 -12.83 -4.95 4.21
N LEU A 178 -11.65 -4.36 4.04
CA LEU A 178 -11.43 -3.27 3.07
C LEU A 178 -11.63 -3.75 1.64
N ALA A 179 -11.07 -4.92 1.29
CA ALA A 179 -11.27 -5.56 -0.01
C ALA A 179 -12.75 -5.90 -0.26
N LEU A 180 -13.46 -6.40 0.76
CA LEU A 180 -14.91 -6.58 0.73
C LEU A 180 -15.64 -5.24 0.50
N GLY A 181 -15.18 -4.15 1.10
CA GLY A 181 -15.70 -2.80 0.86
C GLY A 181 -15.58 -2.37 -0.60
N VAL A 182 -14.45 -2.66 -1.26
CA VAL A 182 -14.25 -2.39 -2.71
C VAL A 182 -15.15 -3.27 -3.58
N ILE A 183 -15.31 -4.56 -3.24
CA ILE A 183 -16.27 -5.47 -3.90
C ILE A 183 -17.68 -4.91 -3.84
N LYS A 184 -18.13 -4.52 -2.63
CA LYS A 184 -19.45 -3.92 -2.41
C LYS A 184 -19.61 -2.60 -3.15
N TYR A 185 -18.56 -1.77 -3.19
CA TYR A 185 -18.56 -0.52 -3.94
C TYR A 185 -18.79 -0.79 -5.44
N HIS A 186 -18.07 -1.74 -6.04
CA HIS A 186 -18.29 -2.15 -7.43
C HIS A 186 -19.72 -2.57 -7.68
N ASN A 187 -20.26 -3.50 -6.86
CA ASN A 187 -21.63 -3.99 -6.99
C ASN A 187 -22.64 -2.83 -6.93
N LYS A 188 -22.46 -1.87 -6.00
CA LYS A 188 -23.31 -0.67 -5.92
C LYS A 188 -23.16 0.27 -7.11
N VAL A 189 -21.97 0.38 -7.69
CA VAL A 189 -21.73 1.20 -8.88
C VAL A 189 -22.48 0.62 -10.08
N VAL A 190 -22.39 -0.69 -10.33
CA VAL A 190 -23.04 -1.34 -11.48
C VAL A 190 -24.56 -1.41 -11.35
N ASP A 191 -25.09 -1.35 -10.13
CA ASP A 191 -26.52 -1.25 -9.83
C ASP A 191 -27.08 0.18 -9.96
N ALA A 192 -26.23 1.19 -10.11
CA ALA A 192 -26.66 2.58 -10.09
C ALA A 192 -27.57 2.92 -11.29
N PRO A 193 -28.51 3.87 -11.15
CA PRO A 193 -29.48 4.22 -12.20
C PRO A 193 -28.89 4.47 -13.60
N PRO A 194 -27.69 5.08 -13.78
CA PRO A 194 -27.06 5.24 -15.09
C PRO A 194 -26.82 3.95 -15.87
N PHE A 195 -26.81 2.79 -15.21
CA PHE A 195 -26.62 1.48 -15.84
C PHE A 195 -27.92 0.74 -16.18
N THR A 196 -29.08 1.35 -15.91
CA THR A 196 -30.38 0.77 -16.25
C THR A 196 -30.48 0.53 -17.76
N GLY A 197 -30.76 -0.71 -18.18
CA GLY A 197 -30.87 -1.09 -19.59
C GLY A 197 -29.54 -1.21 -20.34
N VAL A 198 -28.40 -1.02 -19.68
CA VAL A 198 -27.07 -1.29 -20.25
C VAL A 198 -26.80 -2.80 -20.22
N SER A 199 -26.25 -3.34 -21.31
CA SER A 199 -25.83 -4.75 -21.43
C SER A 199 -24.81 -5.13 -20.35
N ALA A 200 -24.81 -6.39 -19.91
CA ALA A 200 -23.90 -6.89 -18.88
C ALA A 200 -22.41 -6.54 -19.13
N GLU A 201 -21.90 -6.86 -20.32
CA GLU A 201 -20.51 -6.57 -20.73
C GLU A 201 -20.14 -5.09 -20.55
N ARG A 202 -20.89 -4.18 -21.21
CA ARG A 202 -20.67 -2.73 -21.06
C ARG A 202 -20.84 -2.23 -19.63
N ARG A 203 -21.80 -2.80 -18.89
CA ARG A 203 -22.05 -2.43 -17.49
C ARG A 203 -20.85 -2.78 -16.62
N PHE A 204 -20.28 -3.96 -16.81
CA PHE A 204 -19.08 -4.39 -16.11
C PHE A 204 -17.89 -3.48 -16.44
N ASP A 205 -17.61 -3.26 -17.73
CA ASP A 205 -16.46 -2.47 -18.16
C ASP A 205 -16.53 -1.00 -17.70
N GLU A 206 -17.69 -0.37 -17.86
CA GLU A 206 -17.90 1.01 -17.42
C GLU A 206 -17.95 1.13 -15.89
N GLY A 207 -18.58 0.19 -15.20
CA GLY A 207 -18.59 0.14 -13.73
C GLY A 207 -17.19 -0.01 -13.17
N ARG A 208 -16.41 -0.97 -13.69
CA ARG A 208 -14.99 -1.17 -13.34
C ARG A 208 -14.16 0.09 -13.61
N ARG A 209 -14.37 0.78 -14.73
CA ARG A 209 -13.67 2.04 -15.04
C ARG A 209 -13.98 3.11 -13.99
N ILE A 210 -15.25 3.29 -13.63
CA ILE A 210 -15.69 4.26 -12.61
C ILE A 210 -15.06 3.93 -11.26
N VAL A 211 -15.11 2.66 -10.83
CA VAL A 211 -14.53 2.21 -9.56
C VAL A 211 -13.02 2.48 -9.53
N ARG A 212 -12.30 2.11 -10.59
CA ARG A 212 -10.86 2.36 -10.70
C ARG A 212 -10.54 3.86 -10.63
N TRP A 213 -11.26 4.72 -11.33
CA TRP A 213 -10.97 6.15 -11.32
C TRP A 213 -11.22 6.81 -9.96
N HIS A 214 -12.28 6.40 -9.25
CA HIS A 214 -12.53 6.85 -7.87
C HIS A 214 -11.47 6.32 -6.89
N TYR A 215 -11.06 5.06 -7.02
CA TYR A 215 -9.95 4.50 -6.25
C TYR A 215 -8.64 5.26 -6.52
N GLN A 216 -8.27 5.45 -7.79
CA GLN A 216 -7.09 6.22 -8.19
C GLN A 216 -7.12 7.65 -7.63
N TRP A 217 -8.29 8.30 -7.65
CA TRP A 217 -8.47 9.61 -7.04
C TRP A 217 -8.22 9.58 -5.53
N ALA A 218 -8.81 8.62 -4.81
CA ALA A 218 -8.61 8.47 -3.37
C ALA A 218 -7.14 8.17 -3.01
N VAL A 219 -6.44 7.37 -3.82
CA VAL A 219 -5.01 7.10 -3.64
C VAL A 219 -4.19 8.38 -3.66
N ILE A 220 -4.44 9.29 -4.61
CA ILE A 220 -3.66 10.53 -4.74
C ILE A 220 -4.14 11.61 -3.77
N HIS A 221 -5.44 11.90 -3.79
CA HIS A 221 -5.99 13.12 -3.19
C HIS A 221 -6.41 12.94 -1.73
N ASP A 222 -6.58 11.71 -1.24
CA ASP A 222 -6.86 11.42 0.17
C ASP A 222 -5.65 10.75 0.85
N PHE A 223 -5.22 9.59 0.37
CA PHE A 223 -4.13 8.84 0.99
C PHE A 223 -2.76 9.52 0.84
N LEU A 224 -2.30 9.75 -0.39
CA LEU A 224 -0.97 10.31 -0.62
C LEU A 224 -0.86 11.75 -0.07
N THR A 225 -1.89 12.60 -0.23
CA THR A 225 -1.93 13.94 0.37
C THR A 225 -1.66 13.91 1.89
N ARG A 226 -2.22 12.95 2.63
CA ARG A 226 -1.97 12.81 4.07
C ARG A 226 -0.53 12.44 4.39
N LEU A 227 0.10 11.64 3.52
CA LEU A 227 1.46 11.15 3.70
C LEU A 227 2.54 12.16 3.32
N VAL A 228 2.30 13.06 2.37
CA VAL A 228 3.36 13.94 1.83
C VAL A 228 3.00 15.43 1.82
N GLY A 229 1.75 15.79 2.10
CA GLY A 229 1.25 17.16 1.99
C GLY A 229 0.85 17.53 0.56
N ASN A 230 -0.06 18.48 0.44
CA ASN A 230 -0.61 18.91 -0.85
C ASN A 230 0.45 19.60 -1.74
N GLU A 231 1.44 20.24 -1.13
CA GLU A 231 2.52 20.95 -1.81
C GLU A 231 3.35 20.01 -2.70
N VAL A 232 3.61 18.78 -2.22
CA VAL A 232 4.34 17.77 -3.01
C VAL A 232 3.46 17.24 -4.15
N ILE A 233 2.15 17.07 -3.91
CA ILE A 233 1.20 16.66 -4.94
C ILE A 233 1.14 17.70 -6.06
N GLU A 234 0.94 18.97 -5.73
CA GLU A 234 0.81 20.07 -6.70
C GLU A 234 2.10 20.36 -7.47
N ASP A 235 3.27 20.05 -6.91
CA ASP A 235 4.55 20.14 -7.61
C ASP A 235 4.69 19.06 -8.69
N ILE A 236 4.12 17.86 -8.48
CA ILE A 236 4.19 16.75 -9.45
C ILE A 236 2.99 16.77 -10.41
N LEU A 237 1.76 16.96 -9.89
CA LEU A 237 0.52 17.17 -10.63
C LEU A 237 0.28 18.67 -10.83
N HIS A 238 1.10 19.26 -11.70
CA HIS A 238 1.17 20.70 -11.84
C HIS A 238 0.00 21.27 -12.65
N PRO A 239 -0.77 22.24 -12.12
CA PRO A 239 -1.78 22.95 -12.90
C PRO A 239 -1.15 23.74 -14.04
N VAL A 240 -1.57 23.47 -15.27
CA VAL A 240 -1.13 24.19 -16.47
C VAL A 240 -2.32 24.75 -17.23
N SER A 241 -2.07 25.76 -18.07
CA SER A 241 -3.10 26.31 -18.94
C SER A 241 -2.59 26.57 -20.35
N PHE A 242 -3.47 26.39 -21.34
CA PHE A 242 -3.17 26.67 -22.73
C PHE A 242 -4.36 27.32 -23.44
N LYS A 243 -4.08 28.08 -24.50
CA LYS A 243 -5.10 28.75 -25.30
C LYS A 243 -5.62 27.83 -26.39
N VAL A 244 -6.92 27.83 -26.61
CA VAL A 244 -7.58 27.09 -27.69
C VAL A 244 -8.36 28.05 -28.59
N PRO A 245 -8.35 27.82 -29.92
CA PRO A 245 -9.19 28.57 -30.84
C PRO A 245 -10.66 28.17 -30.66
N ALA A 246 -11.52 29.15 -30.45
CA ALA A 246 -12.99 29.05 -30.49
C ALA A 246 -13.53 30.41 -31.00
N ASP A 247 -14.85 30.60 -31.05
CA ASP A 247 -15.49 31.88 -31.46
C ASP A 247 -14.90 33.11 -30.73
N SER A 248 -14.40 32.88 -29.51
CA SER A 248 -13.39 33.70 -28.85
C SER A 248 -12.27 32.79 -28.32
N VAL A 249 -11.03 33.29 -28.25
CA VAL A 249 -9.90 32.54 -27.68
C VAL A 249 -10.23 32.17 -26.23
N LYS A 250 -10.22 30.87 -25.91
CA LYS A 250 -10.45 30.37 -24.55
C LYS A 250 -9.15 29.89 -23.92
N THR A 251 -9.03 30.05 -22.61
CA THR A 251 -7.96 29.45 -21.81
C THR A 251 -8.51 28.20 -21.12
N ILE A 252 -7.89 27.06 -21.37
CA ILE A 252 -8.22 25.78 -20.75
C ILE A 252 -7.23 25.51 -19.62
N LYS A 253 -7.72 25.02 -18.48
CA LYS A 253 -6.89 24.53 -17.37
C LYS A 253 -6.85 23.00 -17.41
N THR A 254 -5.68 22.42 -17.17
CA THR A 254 -5.49 20.97 -17.06
C THR A 254 -4.33 20.68 -16.13
N LEU A 255 -3.98 19.40 -15.94
CA LEU A 255 -2.86 18.95 -15.13
C LEU A 255 -1.74 18.43 -16.03
N ALA A 256 -0.51 18.87 -15.77
CA ALA A 256 0.69 18.26 -16.31
C ALA A 256 1.34 17.41 -15.22
N VAL A 257 1.70 16.16 -15.56
CA VAL A 257 2.48 15.31 -14.66
C VAL A 257 3.96 15.56 -14.95
N LEU A 258 4.69 16.12 -13.99
CA LEU A 258 6.08 16.54 -14.12
C LEU A 258 6.99 15.72 -13.19
N PRO A 259 7.23 14.41 -13.46
CA PRO A 259 8.17 13.64 -12.66
C PRO A 259 9.59 14.18 -12.85
N ARG A 260 10.34 14.34 -11.76
CA ARG A 260 11.73 14.82 -11.80
C ARG A 260 12.73 13.68 -11.69
N PHE A 261 12.38 12.61 -10.98
CA PHE A 261 13.30 11.53 -10.61
C PHE A 261 12.82 10.15 -11.05
N PHE A 262 11.51 9.92 -11.16
CA PHE A 262 10.99 8.65 -11.65
C PHE A 262 10.77 8.69 -13.17
N HIS A 263 11.72 8.13 -13.92
CA HIS A 263 11.69 8.06 -15.38
C HIS A 263 11.77 6.61 -15.87
N TRP A 264 11.03 6.30 -16.93
CA TRP A 264 11.11 5.03 -17.66
C TRP A 264 11.19 5.28 -19.17
N ALA A 265 11.82 4.36 -19.90
CA ALA A 265 12.02 4.51 -21.34
C ALA A 265 10.87 3.93 -22.17
N LYS A 266 10.47 2.67 -21.88
CA LYS A 266 9.43 1.96 -22.64
C LYS A 266 8.23 1.57 -21.80
N ARG A 267 8.47 0.94 -20.65
CA ARG A 267 7.44 0.48 -19.71
C ARG A 267 7.79 0.95 -18.30
N PRO A 268 6.79 1.34 -17.49
CA PRO A 268 7.03 1.64 -16.09
C PRO A 268 7.49 0.37 -15.35
N PHE A 269 8.21 0.56 -14.27
CA PHE A 269 8.73 -0.48 -13.39
C PHE A 269 8.50 -0.07 -11.94
N MET A 270 8.57 -1.02 -11.02
CA MET A 270 8.53 -0.76 -9.58
C MET A 270 9.94 -0.43 -9.07
N PRO A 271 10.24 0.79 -8.58
CA PRO A 271 11.58 1.10 -8.08
C PRO A 271 11.91 0.34 -6.80
N VAL A 272 13.16 -0.11 -6.66
CA VAL A 272 13.64 -0.75 -5.41
C VAL A 272 13.73 0.26 -4.27
N GLU A 273 14.09 1.52 -4.55
CA GLU A 273 14.10 2.58 -3.55
C GLU A 273 12.71 2.86 -2.96
N PHE A 274 11.67 2.59 -3.74
CA PHE A 274 10.28 2.63 -3.29
C PHE A 274 9.88 1.34 -2.56
N SER A 275 9.94 0.20 -3.23
CA SER A 275 9.32 -1.06 -2.78
C SER A 275 9.99 -1.74 -1.59
N VAL A 276 11.31 -1.54 -1.40
CA VAL A 276 12.04 -2.17 -0.29
C VAL A 276 12.53 -1.16 0.74
N ALA A 277 12.23 0.13 0.57
CA ALA A 277 12.65 1.16 1.52
C ALA A 277 11.57 2.21 1.75
N ALA A 278 11.30 3.10 0.79
CA ALA A 278 10.44 4.25 1.07
C ALA A 278 9.01 3.85 1.43
N TYR A 279 8.38 2.90 0.72
CA TYR A 279 7.00 2.46 0.97
C TYR A 279 6.86 1.49 2.15
N ARG A 280 7.96 1.16 2.84
CA ARG A 280 7.96 0.35 4.07
C ARG A 280 7.64 1.18 5.32
N PHE A 281 7.37 2.48 5.17
CA PHE A 281 6.96 3.36 6.27
C PHE A 281 5.74 2.82 7.03
N GLY A 282 4.85 2.08 6.34
CA GLY A 282 3.64 1.53 6.92
C GLY A 282 3.89 0.61 8.12
N HIS A 283 5.06 -0.04 8.20
CA HIS A 283 5.43 -0.87 9.36
C HIS A 283 5.53 -0.08 10.68
N SER A 284 5.78 1.24 10.61
CA SER A 284 5.81 2.12 11.78
C SER A 284 4.41 2.60 12.18
N MET A 285 3.45 2.61 11.25
CA MET A 285 2.08 3.12 11.46
C MET A 285 1.10 2.13 12.10
N VAL A 286 1.49 0.86 12.25
CA VAL A 286 0.63 -0.20 12.81
C VAL A 286 0.47 -0.01 14.31
N ARG A 287 -0.75 -0.18 14.82
CA ARG A 287 -1.03 -0.22 16.26
C ARG A 287 -0.84 -1.64 16.78
N GLY A 288 -0.50 -1.76 18.05
CA GLY A 288 -0.50 -3.03 18.77
C GLY A 288 -1.90 -3.65 18.83
N GLU A 289 -2.92 -2.82 19.09
CA GLU A 289 -4.30 -3.23 19.26
C GLU A 289 -5.31 -2.29 18.59
N TYR A 290 -6.51 -2.81 18.34
CA TYR A 290 -7.57 -2.14 17.59
C TYR A 290 -8.96 -2.31 18.22
N GLU A 291 -9.77 -1.29 18.02
CA GLU A 291 -11.20 -1.24 18.30
C GLU A 291 -11.97 -1.53 17.01
N LEU A 292 -12.51 -2.74 16.82
CA LEU A 292 -13.31 -3.05 15.63
C LEU A 292 -14.73 -2.50 15.74
N ASN A 293 -15.34 -2.67 16.90
CA ASN A 293 -16.70 -2.21 17.20
C ASN A 293 -16.92 -2.03 18.71
N ASP A 294 -18.16 -1.86 19.16
CA ASP A 294 -18.51 -1.69 20.57
C ASP A 294 -18.26 -2.95 21.43
N LYS A 295 -18.19 -4.14 20.81
CA LYS A 295 -18.03 -5.44 21.50
C LYS A 295 -16.63 -6.03 21.37
N VAL A 296 -15.98 -5.81 20.22
CA VAL A 296 -14.63 -6.31 19.92
C VAL A 296 -13.65 -5.15 19.99
N GLN A 297 -13.00 -5.06 21.14
CA GLN A 297 -12.11 -3.98 21.58
C GLN A 297 -10.74 -4.55 21.96
N ASN A 298 -9.68 -3.74 21.89
CA ASN A 298 -8.31 -4.10 22.28
C ASN A 298 -7.83 -5.41 21.65
N ILE A 299 -8.21 -5.68 20.40
CA ILE A 299 -7.81 -6.89 19.70
C ILE A 299 -6.46 -6.66 18.98
N PRO A 300 -5.43 -7.49 19.25
CA PRO A 300 -4.13 -7.29 18.65
C PRO A 300 -4.11 -7.66 17.16
N ILE A 301 -3.23 -7.02 16.40
CA ILE A 301 -3.02 -7.37 14.99
C ILE A 301 -2.50 -8.81 14.84
N PHE A 302 -1.56 -9.21 15.71
CA PHE A 302 -1.00 -10.55 15.79
C PHE A 302 -0.80 -10.94 17.26
N ALA A 303 -1.19 -12.17 17.61
CA ALA A 303 -1.02 -12.72 18.95
C ALA A 303 -0.51 -14.18 18.92
N LYS A 304 0.04 -14.63 20.05
CA LYS A 304 0.47 -16.01 20.21
C LYS A 304 -0.75 -16.90 20.45
N PRO A 305 -0.90 -18.02 19.73
CA PRO A 305 -1.98 -18.96 20.04
C PRO A 305 -1.94 -19.38 21.52
N PRO A 306 -3.09 -19.47 22.22
CA PRO A 306 -4.46 -19.48 21.70
C PRO A 306 -5.16 -18.11 21.67
N GLU A 307 -4.44 -17.01 21.90
CA GLU A 307 -5.04 -15.66 21.94
C GLU A 307 -5.64 -15.28 20.58
N GLU A 308 -6.74 -14.53 20.64
CA GLU A 308 -7.43 -14.02 19.45
C GLU A 308 -6.67 -12.83 18.87
N ASP A 309 -6.66 -12.74 17.53
CA ASP A 309 -6.04 -11.63 16.81
C ASP A 309 -6.70 -11.39 15.45
N LEU A 310 -6.22 -10.36 14.76
CA LEU A 310 -6.71 -9.95 13.45
C LEU A 310 -6.07 -10.70 12.28
N ARG A 311 -5.40 -11.83 12.48
CA ARG A 311 -4.88 -12.62 11.35
C ARG A 311 -6.01 -13.08 10.43
N GLY A 312 -5.79 -12.91 9.13
CA GLY A 312 -6.70 -13.36 8.10
C GLY A 312 -6.43 -14.80 7.67
N PHE A 313 -6.65 -15.10 6.39
CA PHE A 313 -6.61 -16.45 5.81
C PHE A 313 -7.55 -17.45 6.50
N ARG A 314 -8.61 -16.94 7.11
CA ARG A 314 -9.65 -17.66 7.87
C ARG A 314 -10.98 -16.93 7.71
N GLU A 315 -12.07 -17.65 7.91
CA GLU A 315 -13.43 -17.07 8.01
C GLU A 315 -13.47 -15.91 8.99
N LEU A 316 -14.18 -14.83 8.64
CA LEU A 316 -14.42 -13.70 9.54
C LEU A 316 -15.13 -14.20 10.81
N PRO A 317 -14.53 -14.04 12.00
CA PRO A 317 -15.17 -14.47 13.23
C PRO A 317 -16.47 -13.71 13.48
N GLU A 318 -17.41 -14.36 14.16
CA GLU A 318 -18.67 -13.74 14.53
C GLU A 318 -18.43 -12.45 15.33
N GLY A 319 -19.14 -11.39 14.97
CA GLY A 319 -19.07 -10.09 15.66
C GLY A 319 -17.81 -9.28 15.34
N HIS A 320 -16.91 -9.74 14.47
CA HIS A 320 -15.69 -9.00 14.07
C HIS A 320 -15.91 -8.04 12.90
N VAL A 321 -17.15 -7.76 12.54
CA VAL A 321 -17.50 -6.74 11.54
C VAL A 321 -17.04 -5.37 12.03
N ILE A 322 -16.25 -4.68 11.20
CA ILE A 322 -15.69 -3.36 11.53
C ILE A 322 -16.75 -2.27 11.44
N GLN A 323 -16.84 -1.44 12.47
CA GLN A 323 -17.45 -0.11 12.41
C GLN A 323 -16.43 0.87 11.81
N TRP A 324 -16.54 1.15 10.51
CA TRP A 324 -15.50 1.87 9.78
C TRP A 324 -15.29 3.32 10.23
N ALA A 325 -16.23 3.94 10.95
CA ALA A 325 -16.01 5.24 11.58
C ALA A 325 -15.00 5.23 12.73
N ARG A 326 -14.54 4.06 13.16
CA ARG A 326 -13.38 3.91 14.06
C ARG A 326 -12.04 3.95 13.31
N PHE A 327 -12.04 3.83 11.98
CA PHE A 327 -10.83 3.74 11.14
C PHE A 327 -10.68 4.91 10.17
N PHE A 328 -11.78 5.52 9.75
CA PHE A 328 -11.81 6.72 8.90
C PHE A 328 -12.79 7.75 9.46
N GLN A 329 -12.60 9.02 9.11
CA GLN A 329 -13.55 10.06 9.47
C GLN A 329 -14.79 10.01 8.56
N PHE A 330 -15.97 9.90 9.17
CA PHE A 330 -17.26 10.08 8.51
C PHE A 330 -17.98 11.26 9.17
N ASP A 331 -18.57 12.16 8.39
CA ASP A 331 -19.19 13.38 8.93
C ASP A 331 -20.47 13.07 9.70
N GLU A 332 -21.13 11.96 9.34
CA GLU A 332 -22.35 11.47 9.96
C GLU A 332 -22.13 10.67 11.27
N SER A 333 -20.88 10.35 11.61
CA SER A 333 -20.56 9.55 12.80
C SER A 333 -19.95 10.38 13.91
N GLN A 334 -20.27 10.02 15.15
CA GLN A 334 -19.66 10.59 16.36
C GLN A 334 -18.68 9.60 17.03
N LEU A 335 -18.44 8.44 16.41
CA LEU A 335 -17.46 7.49 16.91
C LEU A 335 -16.06 8.10 16.84
N GLN A 336 -15.26 7.85 17.88
CA GLN A 336 -13.88 8.30 17.91
C GLN A 336 -13.05 7.51 16.88
N VAL A 337 -12.41 8.23 15.97
CA VAL A 337 -11.49 7.65 14.99
C VAL A 337 -10.19 7.29 15.70
N GLN A 338 -9.73 6.05 15.50
CA GLN A 338 -8.43 5.60 15.98
C GLN A 338 -7.33 6.22 15.12
N PRO A 339 -6.30 6.83 15.71
CA PRO A 339 -5.14 7.31 14.96
C PRO A 339 -4.24 6.13 14.57
N SER A 340 -3.51 6.26 13.47
CA SER A 340 -2.34 5.41 13.21
C SER A 340 -1.21 5.75 14.19
N ARG A 341 -0.18 4.90 14.27
CA ARG A 341 1.08 5.29 14.92
C ARG A 341 1.86 6.28 14.04
N LYS A 342 2.74 7.07 14.65
CA LYS A 342 3.63 7.98 13.93
C LYS A 342 4.52 7.21 12.95
N ILE A 343 4.98 7.91 11.91
CA ILE A 343 6.04 7.42 11.04
C ILE A 343 7.38 7.80 11.68
N ASP A 344 7.99 6.88 12.39
CA ASP A 344 9.26 7.11 13.08
C ASP A 344 10.22 5.93 12.98
N SER A 345 11.40 6.06 13.59
CA SER A 345 12.44 5.02 13.54
C SER A 345 12.10 3.74 14.32
N LYS A 346 10.90 3.63 14.90
CA LYS A 346 10.40 2.47 15.63
C LYS A 346 9.31 1.76 14.83
N LEU A 347 9.46 0.44 14.73
CA LEU A 347 8.47 -0.46 14.17
C LEU A 347 7.59 -0.98 15.30
N SER A 348 6.29 -1.00 15.03
CA SER A 348 5.28 -1.43 15.98
C SER A 348 5.55 -2.84 16.52
N PHE A 349 5.38 -3.01 17.83
CA PHE A 349 5.46 -4.33 18.45
C PHE A 349 4.40 -5.29 17.89
N GLY A 350 3.25 -4.81 17.38
CA GLY A 350 2.22 -5.68 16.82
C GLY A 350 2.75 -6.59 15.71
N ILE A 351 3.68 -6.11 14.88
CA ILE A 351 4.28 -6.86 13.76
C ILE A 351 5.42 -7.79 14.23
N SER A 352 5.65 -7.88 15.52
CA SER A 352 6.74 -8.65 16.13
C SER A 352 6.40 -10.13 16.33
N ILE A 353 5.10 -10.44 16.41
CA ILE A 353 4.56 -11.78 16.64
C ILE A 353 4.17 -12.39 15.29
N LEU A 354 5.13 -12.47 14.37
CA LEU A 354 4.90 -13.13 13.09
C LEU A 354 4.80 -14.65 13.31
N PRO A 355 3.91 -15.36 12.58
CA PRO A 355 3.92 -16.82 12.57
C PRO A 355 5.31 -17.34 12.21
N GLU A 356 5.75 -18.48 12.76
CA GLU A 356 7.08 -19.07 12.49
C GLU A 356 7.39 -19.22 10.98
N ALA A 357 6.35 -19.33 10.14
CA ALA A 357 6.46 -19.39 8.68
C ALA A 357 6.93 -18.07 8.02
N VAL A 358 6.93 -16.94 8.73
CA VAL A 358 7.26 -15.60 8.20
C VAL A 358 8.54 -15.06 8.83
N ALA A 359 8.74 -15.23 10.14
CA ALA A 359 9.97 -14.91 10.87
C ALA A 359 9.96 -15.55 12.26
N LYS A 360 11.15 -15.86 12.82
CA LYS A 360 11.28 -16.39 14.19
C LYS A 360 11.37 -15.32 15.29
N GLU A 361 11.73 -14.07 14.98
CA GLU A 361 11.92 -12.99 15.97
C GLU A 361 11.66 -11.58 15.37
N ILE A 362 11.41 -10.58 16.25
CA ILE A 362 11.03 -9.19 15.92
C ILE A 362 12.04 -8.46 15.04
N HIS A 363 13.33 -8.59 15.40
CA HIS A 363 14.42 -7.98 14.65
C HIS A 363 14.47 -8.48 13.21
N ALA A 364 13.92 -9.68 12.93
CA ALA A 364 13.99 -10.27 11.62
C ALA A 364 13.27 -9.45 10.54
N LEU A 365 12.22 -8.67 10.85
CA LEU A 365 11.58 -7.82 9.82
C LEU A 365 12.45 -6.60 9.48
N ALA A 366 12.85 -5.82 10.49
CA ALA A 366 13.71 -4.66 10.31
C ALA A 366 15.07 -5.07 9.69
N GLU A 367 15.67 -6.14 10.20
CA GLU A 367 16.91 -6.72 9.70
C GLU A 367 16.75 -7.21 8.27
N ARG A 368 15.64 -7.91 7.93
CA ARG A 368 15.37 -8.36 6.56
C ARG A 368 15.26 -7.19 5.61
N ASP A 369 14.53 -6.12 5.97
CA ASP A 369 14.37 -4.95 5.10
C ASP A 369 15.71 -4.21 4.92
N LEU A 370 16.50 -4.06 6.00
CA LEU A 370 17.84 -3.48 5.96
C LEU A 370 18.82 -4.31 5.09
N LYS A 371 18.89 -5.63 5.34
CA LYS A 371 19.74 -6.56 4.56
C LYS A 371 19.29 -6.65 3.11
N ARG A 372 17.98 -6.55 2.83
CA ARG A 372 17.44 -6.50 1.47
C ARG A 372 17.89 -5.24 0.75
N GLY A 373 17.84 -4.09 1.41
CA GLY A 373 18.38 -2.83 0.87
C GLY A 373 19.87 -2.94 0.51
N LYS A 374 20.68 -3.59 1.37
CA LYS A 374 22.09 -3.90 1.09
C LYS A 374 22.25 -4.85 -0.10
N ALA A 375 21.52 -5.97 -0.14
CA ALA A 375 21.61 -6.97 -1.21
C ALA A 375 21.24 -6.40 -2.60
N LEU A 376 20.28 -5.47 -2.61
CA LEU A 376 19.90 -4.71 -3.79
C LEU A 376 20.79 -3.49 -4.02
N GLY A 377 21.85 -3.26 -3.23
CA GLY A 377 22.78 -2.15 -3.42
C GLY A 377 22.08 -0.79 -3.47
N ILE A 378 21.16 -0.53 -2.55
CA ILE A 378 20.45 0.74 -2.48
C ILE A 378 21.41 1.82 -1.93
N PRO A 379 21.45 3.03 -2.51
CA PRO A 379 22.25 4.13 -1.98
C PRO A 379 21.80 4.55 -0.58
N SER A 380 22.66 5.24 0.17
CA SER A 380 22.26 5.81 1.46
C SER A 380 21.23 6.93 1.27
N GLY A 381 20.37 7.16 2.26
CA GLY A 381 19.38 8.25 2.21
C GLY A 381 19.99 9.62 1.96
N GLN A 382 21.11 9.96 2.61
CA GLN A 382 21.84 11.21 2.33
C GLN A 382 22.37 11.32 0.90
N ALA A 383 22.68 10.20 0.25
CA ALA A 383 23.15 10.22 -1.14
C ALA A 383 22.00 10.54 -2.08
N ILE A 384 20.83 9.95 -1.84
CA ILE A 384 19.60 10.23 -2.59
C ILE A 384 19.13 11.67 -2.34
N ALA A 385 19.09 12.10 -1.07
CA ALA A 385 18.69 13.46 -0.70
C ALA A 385 19.53 14.52 -1.45
N ARG A 386 20.86 14.35 -1.52
CA ARG A 386 21.73 15.22 -2.31
C ARG A 386 21.45 15.11 -3.82
N ALA A 387 21.20 13.90 -4.33
CA ALA A 387 20.94 13.68 -5.75
C ALA A 387 19.62 14.33 -6.23
N ILE A 388 18.61 14.41 -5.36
CA ILE A 388 17.34 15.10 -5.64
C ILE A 388 17.39 16.59 -5.29
N GLY A 389 18.51 17.08 -4.75
CA GLY A 389 18.71 18.50 -4.44
C GLY A 389 18.09 18.98 -3.13
N ILE A 390 17.88 18.09 -2.15
CA ILE A 390 17.49 18.50 -0.79
C ILE A 390 18.61 19.37 -0.19
N PRO A 391 18.29 20.55 0.39
CA PRO A 391 19.29 21.40 1.03
C PRO A 391 19.84 20.73 2.30
N ASP A 392 21.08 21.05 2.67
CA ASP A 392 21.82 20.31 3.71
C ASP A 392 21.16 20.35 5.11
N ASP A 393 20.40 21.41 5.42
CA ASP A 393 19.63 21.56 6.65
C ASP A 393 18.42 20.62 6.74
N LEU A 394 17.97 20.07 5.61
CA LEU A 394 16.91 19.07 5.50
C LEU A 394 17.45 17.66 5.25
N ILE A 395 18.75 17.43 5.41
CA ILE A 395 19.40 16.11 5.32
C ILE A 395 19.72 15.60 6.73
N LEU A 396 19.55 14.29 6.97
CA LEU A 396 19.93 13.70 8.26
C LEU A 396 21.46 13.71 8.47
N HIS A 397 21.87 14.26 9.60
CA HIS A 397 23.24 14.32 10.09
C HIS A 397 23.41 13.48 11.37
N PRO A 398 24.65 13.16 11.81
CA PRO A 398 24.88 12.28 12.96
C PRO A 398 24.12 12.65 14.23
N ASN A 399 23.92 13.94 14.51
CA ASN A 399 23.18 14.39 15.69
C ASN A 399 21.70 14.01 15.66
N HIS A 400 21.10 13.92 14.47
CA HIS A 400 19.71 13.51 14.30
C HIS A 400 19.51 12.01 14.59
N LEU A 401 20.57 11.20 14.55
CA LEU A 401 20.48 9.75 14.80
C LEU A 401 20.47 9.41 16.30
N LYS A 402 20.59 10.38 17.21
CA LYS A 402 20.41 10.12 18.64
C LYS A 402 18.97 9.62 18.91
N PRO A 403 18.78 8.70 19.88
CA PRO A 403 19.75 8.20 20.86
C PRO A 403 20.48 6.91 20.45
N LEU A 404 20.67 6.62 19.16
CA LEU A 404 21.41 5.41 18.76
C LEU A 404 22.80 5.31 19.42
N PRO A 405 23.31 4.09 19.69
CA PRO A 405 24.67 3.89 20.17
C PRO A 405 25.72 4.64 19.35
N GLU A 406 26.75 5.19 20.01
CA GLU A 406 27.78 6.02 19.35
C GLU A 406 28.46 5.32 18.17
N HIS A 407 28.67 4.00 18.27
CA HIS A 407 29.25 3.22 17.17
C HIS A 407 28.34 3.20 15.94
N LEU A 408 27.02 3.04 16.11
CA LEU A 408 26.06 3.13 14.99
C LEU A 408 25.98 4.54 14.42
N ILE A 409 26.05 5.59 15.25
CA ILE A 409 26.11 6.97 14.76
C ILE A 409 27.37 7.21 13.93
N LYS A 410 28.52 6.64 14.35
CA LYS A 410 29.77 6.72 13.58
C LYS A 410 29.66 6.01 12.23
N VAL A 411 29.02 4.84 12.19
CA VAL A 411 28.84 4.04 10.96
C VAL A 411 27.81 4.69 10.02
N PHE A 412 26.63 5.01 10.53
CA PHE A 412 25.46 5.39 9.73
C PHE A 412 25.17 6.89 9.68
N GLY A 413 25.78 7.72 10.52
CA GLY A 413 25.43 9.13 10.66
C GLY A 413 25.64 10.00 9.41
N ARG A 414 26.45 9.54 8.45
CA ARG A 414 26.66 10.23 7.16
C ARG A 414 26.15 9.43 5.95
N ARG A 415 25.83 8.15 6.15
CA ARG A 415 25.44 7.19 5.11
C ARG A 415 24.47 6.17 5.71
N THR A 416 23.26 6.61 5.98
CA THR A 416 22.21 5.82 6.62
C THR A 416 21.51 4.92 5.59
N PRO A 417 21.23 3.64 5.91
CA PRO A 417 20.39 2.78 5.07
C PRO A 417 19.06 3.44 4.75
N LEU A 418 18.62 3.39 3.49
CA LEU A 418 17.49 4.19 3.02
C LEU A 418 16.21 3.93 3.82
N PHE A 419 15.90 2.67 4.13
CA PHE A 419 14.71 2.31 4.92
C PHE A 419 14.68 3.04 6.27
N PHE A 420 15.75 2.93 7.07
CA PHE A 420 15.87 3.65 8.34
C PHE A 420 15.91 5.17 8.14
N TYR A 421 16.57 5.65 7.08
CA TYR A 421 16.64 7.08 6.78
C TYR A 421 15.25 7.66 6.56
N ILE A 422 14.36 7.03 5.78
CA ILE A 422 13.01 7.54 5.51
C ILE A 422 12.21 7.68 6.80
N LEU A 423 12.26 6.67 7.67
CA LEU A 423 11.61 6.68 8.97
C LEU A 423 12.15 7.78 9.88
N LYS A 424 13.48 7.87 10.01
CA LYS A 424 14.11 8.88 10.86
C LYS A 424 13.94 10.30 10.30
N GLU A 425 13.84 10.45 8.98
CA GLU A 425 13.58 11.72 8.30
C GLU A 425 12.18 12.24 8.63
N ALA A 426 11.17 11.36 8.61
CA ALA A 426 9.81 11.68 9.05
C ALA A 426 9.76 12.09 10.53
N GLU A 427 10.44 11.35 11.40
CA GLU A 427 10.54 11.65 12.83
C GLU A 427 11.14 13.05 13.07
N VAL A 428 12.24 13.38 12.41
CA VAL A 428 13.02 14.61 12.65
C VAL A 428 12.38 15.84 11.99
N PHE A 429 11.94 15.73 10.74
CA PHE A 429 11.50 16.89 9.97
C PHE A 429 9.98 17.03 9.88
N SER A 430 9.23 16.10 10.46
CA SER A 430 7.75 16.12 10.45
C SER A 430 7.12 15.61 11.73
N SER A 431 7.89 15.41 12.80
CA SER A 431 7.43 14.84 14.07
C SER A 431 6.72 13.49 13.92
N GLY A 432 7.02 12.76 12.83
CA GLY A 432 6.37 11.52 12.42
C GLY A 432 4.92 11.66 11.95
N HIS A 433 4.42 12.87 11.71
CA HIS A 433 3.04 13.08 11.25
C HIS A 433 2.86 12.75 9.76
N ARG A 434 3.93 12.82 8.97
CA ARG A 434 3.98 12.56 7.52
C ARG A 434 5.41 12.19 7.12
N LEU A 435 5.60 11.73 5.88
CA LEU A 435 6.92 11.45 5.33
C LEU A 435 7.77 12.72 5.21
N GLY A 436 9.08 12.55 5.38
CA GLY A 436 10.06 13.62 5.20
C GLY A 436 10.35 13.96 3.73
N PRO A 437 11.23 14.94 3.47
CA PRO A 437 11.47 15.47 2.12
C PRO A 437 11.90 14.43 1.08
N THR A 438 12.82 13.53 1.43
CA THR A 438 13.33 12.49 0.52
C THR A 438 12.31 11.37 0.36
N GLY A 439 11.79 10.85 1.47
CA GLY A 439 10.84 9.74 1.47
C GLY A 439 9.53 10.10 0.77
N GLY A 440 8.98 11.27 1.10
CA GLY A 440 7.75 11.78 0.51
C GLY A 440 7.91 12.01 -1.00
N ARG A 441 9.05 12.54 -1.45
CA ARG A 441 9.32 12.71 -2.88
C ARG A 441 9.39 11.39 -3.63
N ILE A 442 10.08 10.38 -3.09
CA ILE A 442 10.15 9.04 -3.70
C ILE A 442 8.74 8.43 -3.81
N VAL A 443 7.98 8.43 -2.71
CA VAL A 443 6.64 7.83 -2.68
C VAL A 443 5.70 8.54 -3.64
N ALA A 444 5.66 9.87 -3.60
CA ALA A 444 4.75 10.65 -4.45
C ALA A 444 5.07 10.51 -5.94
N GLU A 445 6.34 10.59 -6.35
CA GLU A 445 6.69 10.45 -7.77
C GLU A 445 6.42 9.06 -8.31
N VAL A 446 6.61 8.02 -7.50
CA VAL A 446 6.29 6.65 -7.94
C VAL A 446 4.80 6.46 -8.07
N LEU A 447 3.98 6.80 -7.06
CA LEU A 447 2.53 6.61 -7.17
C LEU A 447 1.94 7.44 -8.33
N ILE A 448 2.27 8.73 -8.42
CA ILE A 448 1.75 9.59 -9.49
C ILE A 448 2.30 9.17 -10.86
N GLY A 449 3.58 8.81 -10.94
CA GLY A 449 4.20 8.37 -12.17
C GLY A 449 3.63 7.06 -12.70
N LEU A 450 3.39 6.07 -11.83
CA LEU A 450 2.74 4.81 -12.20
C LEU A 450 1.30 5.05 -12.69
N LEU A 451 0.57 5.96 -12.03
CA LEU A 451 -0.77 6.35 -12.47
C LEU A 451 -0.75 7.01 -13.84
N ARG A 452 0.22 7.90 -14.11
CA ARG A 452 0.43 8.51 -15.43
C ARG A 452 0.88 7.52 -16.50
N ALA A 453 1.54 6.43 -16.10
CA ALA A 453 2.00 5.38 -17.00
C ALA A 453 0.88 4.40 -17.41
N ASP A 454 -0.19 4.28 -16.61
CA ASP A 454 -1.35 3.47 -16.94
C ASP A 454 -2.18 4.16 -18.05
N PRO A 455 -2.31 3.57 -19.25
CA PRO A 455 -3.09 4.15 -20.34
C PRO A 455 -4.60 4.23 -20.04
N CYS A 456 -5.08 3.51 -19.02
CA CYS A 456 -6.49 3.48 -18.63
C CYS A 456 -6.80 4.33 -17.39
N SER A 457 -5.80 4.99 -16.79
CA SER A 457 -6.03 5.85 -15.63
C SER A 457 -6.77 7.13 -15.98
N TYR A 458 -7.42 7.75 -14.99
CA TYR A 458 -8.08 9.04 -15.23
C TYR A 458 -7.07 10.09 -15.71
N LEU A 459 -5.84 10.11 -15.19
CA LEU A 459 -4.79 11.05 -15.63
C LEU A 459 -4.40 10.88 -17.11
N SER A 460 -4.40 9.64 -17.63
CA SER A 460 -4.04 9.37 -19.02
C SER A 460 -5.20 9.55 -19.99
N VAL A 461 -6.42 9.16 -19.57
CA VAL A 461 -7.61 9.17 -20.43
C VAL A 461 -8.32 10.52 -20.41
N SER A 462 -8.45 11.14 -19.23
CA SER A 462 -9.17 12.39 -19.04
C SER A 462 -8.55 13.17 -17.87
N PRO A 463 -7.43 13.88 -18.08
CA PRO A 463 -6.69 14.56 -17.00
C PRO A 463 -7.48 15.68 -16.30
N SER A 464 -8.61 16.10 -16.87
CA SER A 464 -9.56 17.03 -16.24
C SER A 464 -10.74 16.32 -15.56
N TRP A 465 -10.80 14.99 -15.61
CA TRP A 465 -11.79 14.22 -14.89
C TRP A 465 -11.59 14.40 -13.39
N HIS A 466 -12.69 14.51 -12.68
CA HIS A 466 -12.76 14.51 -11.23
C HIS A 466 -14.10 13.91 -10.80
N PRO A 467 -14.20 13.37 -9.57
CA PRO A 467 -15.46 12.93 -9.00
C PRO A 467 -16.50 14.06 -9.02
N ARG A 468 -17.77 13.72 -9.26
CA ARG A 468 -18.88 14.67 -9.42
C ARG A 468 -19.87 14.52 -8.28
N ALA A 469 -20.34 15.63 -7.74
CA ALA A 469 -21.29 15.64 -6.62
C ALA A 469 -22.55 14.81 -6.95
N GLY A 470 -22.90 13.89 -6.05
CA GLY A 470 -24.04 13.00 -6.18
C GLY A 470 -23.78 11.72 -6.98
N GLU A 471 -22.62 11.59 -7.61
CA GLU A 471 -22.25 10.39 -8.37
C GLU A 471 -21.36 9.47 -7.54
N PHE A 472 -21.74 8.18 -7.48
CA PHE A 472 -20.90 7.08 -6.98
C PHE A 472 -20.22 7.33 -5.63
N GLY A 473 -20.88 8.09 -4.74
CA GLY A 473 -20.40 8.38 -3.39
C GLY A 473 -19.76 9.75 -3.20
N ALA A 474 -19.39 10.46 -4.28
CA ALA A 474 -18.82 11.79 -4.17
C ALA A 474 -19.86 12.80 -3.66
N ARG A 475 -19.52 13.53 -2.60
CA ARG A 475 -20.41 14.51 -1.97
C ARG A 475 -20.26 15.91 -2.54
N LYS A 476 -19.09 16.22 -3.11
CA LYS A 476 -18.81 17.49 -3.80
C LYS A 476 -17.97 17.23 -5.06
N ASP A 477 -18.03 18.17 -6.00
CA ASP A 477 -17.17 18.13 -7.19
C ASP A 477 -15.69 18.20 -6.77
N GLY A 478 -14.89 17.24 -7.23
CA GLY A 478 -13.46 17.19 -6.94
C GLY A 478 -13.10 16.72 -5.53
N GLU A 479 -14.06 16.26 -4.73
CA GLU A 479 -13.80 15.68 -3.41
C GLU A 479 -14.32 14.23 -3.37
N PHE A 480 -13.40 13.29 -3.14
CA PHE A 480 -13.72 11.89 -2.91
C PHE A 480 -12.65 11.23 -2.04
N THR A 481 -13.08 10.56 -0.98
CA THR A 481 -12.21 9.93 0.03
C THR A 481 -12.44 8.42 0.10
N VAL A 482 -11.55 7.71 0.81
CA VAL A 482 -11.77 6.29 1.12
C VAL A 482 -13.05 6.09 1.93
N ALA A 483 -13.38 7.05 2.80
CA ALA A 483 -14.64 7.04 3.56
C ALA A 483 -15.86 7.16 2.64
N ASP A 484 -15.82 8.00 1.60
CA ASP A 484 -16.91 8.11 0.63
C ASP A 484 -17.14 6.81 -0.15
N LEU A 485 -16.06 6.12 -0.53
CA LEU A 485 -16.12 4.79 -1.14
C LEU A 485 -16.82 3.80 -0.23
N LEU A 486 -16.37 3.68 1.02
CA LEU A 486 -16.92 2.76 2.00
C LEU A 486 -18.39 3.07 2.33
N ARG A 487 -18.72 4.36 2.48
CA ARG A 487 -20.10 4.82 2.69
C ARG A 487 -21.01 4.40 1.55
N PHE A 488 -20.59 4.62 0.30
CA PHE A 488 -21.38 4.23 -0.88
C PHE A 488 -21.50 2.70 -1.02
N ALA A 489 -20.46 1.97 -0.62
CA ALA A 489 -20.46 0.51 -0.58
C ALA A 489 -21.48 -0.07 0.43
N GLY A 490 -21.95 0.73 1.40
CA GLY A 490 -22.87 0.28 2.43
C GLY A 490 -22.23 -0.68 3.43
N VAL A 491 -20.95 -0.46 3.77
CA VAL A 491 -20.32 -1.13 4.92
C VAL A 491 -20.88 -0.57 6.24
N THR A 492 -20.64 -1.28 7.35
CA THR A 492 -21.01 -0.80 8.68
C THR A 492 -20.17 0.43 9.04
N ILE A 493 -20.81 1.59 9.24
CA ILE A 493 -20.13 2.85 9.59
C ILE A 493 -20.02 3.00 11.10
N GLY A 494 -21.12 2.87 11.84
CA GLY A 494 -21.18 3.00 13.30
C GLY A 494 -22.26 2.14 13.91
#